data_AF-A0A7K1SB16-F1
#
_entry.id   AF-A0A7K1SB16-F1
#
_cell.length_a   1.000
_cell.length_b   1.000
_cell.length_c   1.000
_cell.angle_alpha   90.00
_cell.angle_beta   90.00
_cell.angle_gamma   90.00
#
_symmetry.space_group_name_H-M   'P 1'
#
loop_
_entity.id
_entity.type
_entity.pdbx_description
1 polymer ?
#
loop_
_entity_poly.entity_id
_entity_poly.type
_entity_poly.pdbx_seq_one_letter_code
_entity_poly.pdbx_strand_id
1 'polypeptide(L)'
;MQLLHRSPKQIFEPSDAFCLNQGLSDLTRCEWKILLHVATDLTNLEIAEKLCLTPKSVENYRTRIGTKLDLKGWHKLAKFARKHADELRRCYQQEMGKLPPK
;
A
#
# COMPACT_ATOMS: atom_id res chain seq x y z
N MET A 1 -7.22 28.27 9.34
CA MET A 1 -7.62 27.01 8.67
C MET A 1 -6.58 26.71 7.59
N GLN A 2 -5.66 25.76 7.83
CA GLN A 2 -4.63 25.43 6.83
C GLN A 2 -5.15 24.30 5.95
N LEU A 3 -5.43 24.66 4.70
CA LEU A 3 -5.67 23.76 3.58
C LEU A 3 -4.45 22.88 3.41
N LEU A 4 -4.60 21.56 3.54
CA LEU A 4 -3.55 20.62 3.13
C LEU A 4 -3.47 20.66 1.60
N HIS A 5 -2.50 21.42 1.11
CA HIS A 5 -2.09 21.46 -0.29
C HIS A 5 -1.67 20.05 -0.73
N ARG A 6 -2.57 19.34 -1.41
CA ARG A 6 -2.26 18.14 -2.18
C ARG A 6 -1.35 18.60 -3.31
N SER A 7 -0.07 18.24 -3.24
CA SER A 7 0.92 18.59 -4.25
C SER A 7 0.47 18.16 -5.66
N PRO A 8 0.90 18.89 -6.71
CA PRO A 8 0.46 18.65 -8.07
C PRO A 8 0.98 17.31 -8.59
N LYS A 9 0.14 16.63 -9.39
CA LYS A 9 0.44 15.39 -10.11
C LYS A 9 1.76 15.54 -10.89
N GLN A 10 2.79 14.84 -10.46
CA GLN A 10 4.03 14.73 -11.22
C GLN A 10 3.77 13.78 -12.40
N ILE A 11 3.89 14.33 -13.60
CA ILE A 11 3.92 13.62 -14.87
C ILE A 11 5.16 12.71 -14.84
N PHE A 12 4.97 11.40 -15.00
CA PHE A 12 6.05 10.41 -15.01
C PHE A 12 6.11 9.81 -16.42
N GLU A 13 7.31 9.84 -17.02
CA GLU A 13 7.59 9.43 -18.39
C GLU A 13 7.31 7.92 -18.64
N PRO A 14 6.90 7.53 -19.86
CA PRO A 14 6.31 6.22 -20.17
C PRO A 14 7.28 5.03 -20.30
N SER A 15 8.58 5.16 -19.98
CA SER A 15 9.55 4.07 -20.20
C SER A 15 9.62 3.02 -19.08
N ASP A 16 9.06 3.31 -17.90
CA ASP A 16 8.88 2.36 -16.80
C ASP A 16 7.38 2.30 -16.47
N ALA A 17 6.63 1.42 -17.14
CA ALA A 17 5.17 1.31 -17.06
C ALA A 17 4.65 0.75 -15.71
N PHE A 18 5.09 1.34 -14.60
CA PHE A 18 4.79 0.93 -13.22
C PHE A 18 3.73 1.76 -12.52
N CYS A 19 2.96 2.54 -13.28
CA CYS A 19 1.66 3.05 -12.85
C CYS A 19 0.61 1.92 -12.68
N LEU A 20 1.03 0.70 -12.29
CA LEU A 20 0.34 -0.58 -12.41
C LEU A 20 -1.00 -0.66 -11.66
N ASN A 21 -1.36 0.35 -10.88
CA ASN A 21 -2.74 0.67 -10.57
C ASN A 21 -2.84 2.14 -10.11
N GLN A 22 -3.72 2.94 -10.71
CA GLN A 22 -3.92 4.35 -10.33
C GLN A 22 -4.21 4.53 -8.82
N GLY A 23 -4.65 3.48 -8.13
CA GLY A 23 -4.97 3.51 -6.70
C GLY A 23 -3.80 3.50 -5.71
N LEU A 24 -2.54 3.25 -6.14
CA LEU A 24 -1.41 3.22 -5.20
C LEU A 24 -1.14 4.60 -4.57
N SER A 25 -1.30 5.68 -5.34
CA SER A 25 -1.16 7.06 -4.84
C SER A 25 -2.28 7.47 -3.87
N ASP A 26 -3.40 6.75 -3.86
CA ASP A 26 -4.52 7.02 -2.95
C ASP A 26 -4.45 6.21 -1.64
N LEU A 27 -3.44 5.34 -1.49
CA LEU A 27 -3.19 4.62 -0.25
C LEU A 27 -2.65 5.57 0.82
N THR A 28 -3.26 5.50 2.00
CA THR A 28 -2.75 6.16 3.21
C THR A 28 -1.46 5.49 3.69
N ARG A 29 -0.71 6.17 4.57
CA ARG A 29 0.49 5.60 5.20
C ARG A 29 0.25 4.25 5.89
N CYS A 30 -0.89 4.09 6.57
CA CYS A 30 -1.23 2.82 7.22
C CYS A 30 -1.52 1.72 6.20
N GLU A 31 -2.29 2.05 5.16
CA GLU A 31 -2.61 1.12 4.07
C GLU A 31 -1.35 0.66 3.31
N TRP A 32 -0.39 1.56 3.10
CA TRP A 32 0.93 1.22 2.54
C TRP A 32 1.70 0.21 3.42
N LYS A 33 1.78 0.45 4.73
CA LYS A 33 2.45 -0.48 5.67
C LYS A 33 1.80 -1.86 5.62
N ILE A 34 0.47 -1.91 5.66
CA ILE A 34 -0.29 -3.16 5.58
C ILE A 34 -0.01 -3.86 4.24
N LEU A 35 -0.06 -3.14 3.12
CA LEU A 35 0.23 -3.70 1.79
C LEU A 35 1.64 -4.32 1.72
N LEU A 36 2.65 -3.65 2.27
CA LEU A 36 4.03 -4.15 2.32
C LEU A 36 4.17 -5.39 3.21
N HIS A 37 3.47 -5.45 4.34
CA HIS A 37 3.47 -6.65 5.18
C HIS A 37 2.72 -7.83 4.54
N VAL A 38 1.65 -7.56 3.79
CA VAL A 38 0.96 -8.58 2.99
C VAL A 38 1.89 -9.11 1.87
N ALA A 39 2.75 -8.26 1.30
CA ALA A 39 3.74 -8.69 0.31
C ALA A 39 4.79 -9.65 0.90
N THR A 40 4.98 -9.66 2.22
CA THR A 40 5.87 -10.58 2.94
C THR A 40 5.14 -11.77 3.58
N ASP A 41 3.92 -12.08 3.12
CA ASP A 41 3.11 -13.21 3.61
C ASP A 41 2.73 -13.16 5.10
N LEU A 42 2.77 -11.98 5.74
CA LEU A 42 2.31 -11.84 7.13
C LEU A 42 0.79 -12.03 7.24
N THR A 43 0.37 -12.75 8.28
CA THR A 43 -1.03 -12.97 8.62
C THR A 43 -1.68 -11.70 9.19
N ASN A 44 -3.02 -11.65 9.22
CA ASN A 44 -3.73 -10.52 9.82
C ASN A 44 -3.37 -10.33 11.30
N LEU A 45 -3.04 -11.40 12.01
CA LEU A 45 -2.63 -11.36 13.41
C LEU A 45 -1.24 -10.73 13.55
N GLU A 46 -0.25 -11.20 12.79
CA GLU A 46 1.12 -10.66 12.86
C GLU A 46 1.18 -9.20 12.40
N ILE A 47 0.41 -8.82 11.37
CA ILE A 47 0.29 -7.43 10.93
C ILE A 47 -0.34 -6.57 12.03
N ALA A 48 -1.38 -7.09 12.69
CA ALA A 48 -2.07 -6.41 13.77
C ALA A 48 -1.10 -6.14 14.94
N GLU A 49 -0.32 -7.14 15.34
CA GLU A 49 0.70 -7.00 16.38
C GLU A 49 1.78 -5.98 15.99
N LYS A 50 2.32 -6.05 14.77
CA LYS A 50 3.35 -5.12 14.29
C LYS A 50 2.88 -3.67 14.20
N LEU A 51 1.62 -3.44 13.90
CA LEU A 51 1.06 -2.11 13.70
C LEU A 51 0.20 -1.60 14.87
N CYS A 52 0.14 -2.35 15.98
CA CYS A 52 -0.73 -2.07 17.12
C CYS A 52 -2.21 -1.90 16.71
N LEU A 53 -2.69 -2.77 15.83
CA LEU A 53 -4.08 -2.82 15.35
C LEU A 53 -4.78 -4.07 15.87
N THR A 54 -6.09 -4.19 15.61
CA THR A 54 -6.80 -5.46 15.77
C THR A 54 -6.77 -6.26 14.46
N PRO A 55 -6.84 -7.61 14.50
CA PRO A 55 -6.91 -8.43 13.29
C PRO A 55 -8.08 -8.03 12.38
N LYS A 56 -9.22 -7.63 12.98
CA LYS A 56 -10.39 -7.14 12.24
C LYS A 56 -10.12 -5.81 11.53
N SER A 57 -9.37 -4.91 12.17
CA SER A 57 -8.93 -3.67 11.52
C SER A 57 -8.05 -3.95 10.32
N VAL A 58 -7.11 -4.89 10.43
CA VAL A 58 -6.24 -5.29 9.31
C VAL A 58 -7.06 -5.87 8.15
N GLU A 59 -8.05 -6.71 8.43
CA GLU A 59 -8.99 -7.22 7.41
C GLU A 59 -9.73 -6.07 6.71
N ASN A 60 -10.27 -5.11 7.47
CA ASN A 60 -10.96 -3.95 6.91
C ASN A 60 -10.02 -3.09 6.03
N TYR A 61 -8.78 -2.87 6.46
CA TYR A 61 -7.78 -2.18 5.65
C TYR A 61 -7.45 -2.94 4.37
N ARG A 62 -7.27 -4.27 4.43
CA ARG A 62 -7.05 -5.11 3.24
C ARG A 62 -8.19 -4.97 2.24
N THR A 63 -9.44 -4.96 2.72
CA THR A 63 -10.60 -4.72 1.86
C THR A 63 -10.54 -3.34 1.20
N ARG A 64 -10.26 -2.28 1.97
CA ARG A 64 -10.14 -0.91 1.44
C ARG A 64 -9.01 -0.76 0.43
N ILE A 65 -7.85 -1.36 0.70
CA ILE A 65 -6.71 -1.40 -0.24
C ILE A 65 -7.14 -2.12 -1.51
N GLY A 66 -7.78 -3.28 -1.39
CA GLY A 66 -8.33 -4.01 -2.52
C GLY A 66 -9.25 -3.13 -3.37
N THR A 67 -10.19 -2.41 -2.75
CA THR A 67 -11.08 -1.46 -3.45
C THR A 67 -10.31 -0.35 -4.16
N LYS A 68 -9.32 0.27 -3.49
CA LYS A 68 -8.51 1.35 -4.09
C LYS A 68 -7.70 0.87 -5.29
N LEU A 69 -7.18 -0.35 -5.23
CA LEU A 69 -6.43 -0.98 -6.30
C LEU A 69 -7.33 -1.74 -7.31
N ASP A 70 -8.66 -1.58 -7.21
CA ASP A 70 -9.65 -2.34 -8.00
C ASP A 70 -9.40 -3.87 -8.06
N LEU A 71 -8.91 -4.42 -6.95
CA LEU A 71 -8.65 -5.85 -6.77
C LEU A 71 -9.87 -6.54 -6.14
N LYS A 72 -10.64 -7.25 -6.95
CA LYS A 72 -11.86 -7.95 -6.50
C LYS A 72 -11.57 -9.41 -6.12
N GLY A 73 -11.68 -9.72 -4.84
CA GLY A 73 -11.65 -11.09 -4.31
C GLY A 73 -10.63 -11.31 -3.17
N TRP A 74 -10.95 -12.23 -2.27
CA TRP A 74 -10.26 -12.47 -0.99
C TRP A 74 -8.74 -12.63 -1.11
N HIS A 75 -8.27 -13.40 -2.08
CA HIS A 75 -6.84 -13.70 -2.26
C HIS A 75 -6.13 -12.79 -3.26
N LYS A 76 -6.86 -11.90 -3.96
CA LYS A 76 -6.27 -11.08 -5.03
C LYS A 76 -5.24 -10.10 -4.50
N LEU A 77 -5.52 -9.45 -3.37
CA LEU A 77 -4.58 -8.53 -2.74
C LEU A 77 -3.26 -9.21 -2.37
N ALA A 78 -3.32 -10.38 -1.73
CA ALA A 78 -2.11 -11.11 -1.35
C ALA A 78 -1.33 -11.60 -2.58
N LYS A 79 -2.02 -12.12 -3.60
CA LYS A 79 -1.38 -12.52 -4.85
C LYS A 79 -0.71 -11.33 -5.55
N PHE A 80 -1.39 -10.19 -5.62
CA PHE A 80 -0.86 -8.96 -6.20
C PHE A 80 0.37 -8.47 -5.42
N ALA A 81 0.25 -8.33 -4.10
CA ALA A 81 1.32 -7.81 -3.26
C ALA A 81 2.60 -8.65 -3.36
N ARG A 82 2.47 -9.99 -3.38
CA ARG A 82 3.62 -10.90 -3.54
C ARG A 82 4.25 -10.83 -4.92
N LYS A 83 3.42 -10.79 -5.96
CA LYS A 83 3.90 -10.71 -7.35
C LYS A 83 4.71 -9.42 -7.60
N HIS A 84 4.34 -8.34 -6.93
CA HIS A 84 4.90 -7.00 -7.11
C HIS A 84 5.67 -6.52 -5.86
N ALA A 85 6.24 -7.42 -5.05
CA ALA A 85 6.81 -7.06 -3.75
C ALA A 85 7.98 -6.07 -3.86
N ASP A 86 8.92 -6.31 -4.78
CA ASP A 86 10.09 -5.45 -4.99
C ASP A 86 9.69 -4.07 -5.56
N GLU A 87 8.67 -4.07 -6.40
CA GLU A 87 8.06 -2.91 -7.02
C GLU A 87 7.45 -1.97 -5.98
N LEU A 88 6.58 -2.54 -5.13
CA LEU A 88 5.91 -1.83 -4.06
C LEU A 88 6.92 -1.25 -3.06
N ARG A 89 8.02 -1.94 -2.79
CA ARG A 89 9.11 -1.43 -1.93
C ARG A 89 9.79 -0.22 -2.54
N ARG A 90 10.11 -0.25 -3.85
CA ARG A 90 10.70 0.89 -4.55
C ARG A 90 9.76 2.09 -4.57
N CYS A 91 8.49 1.88 -4.93
CA CYS A 91 7.47 2.93 -4.93
C CYS A 91 7.28 3.52 -3.53
N TYR A 92 7.19 2.68 -2.49
CA TYR A 92 7.10 3.15 -1.11
C TYR A 92 8.32 3.97 -0.70
N GLN A 93 9.54 3.57 -1.07
CA GLN A 93 10.75 4.33 -0.77
C GLN A 93 10.79 5.70 -1.46
N GLN A 94 10.32 5.77 -2.71
CA GLN A 94 10.25 7.02 -3.48
C GLN A 94 9.21 7.99 -2.90
N GLU A 95 8.02 7.48 -2.55
CA GLU A 95 6.96 8.27 -1.91
C GLU A 95 7.28 8.64 -0.45
N MET A 96 8.03 7.78 0.25
CA MET A 96 8.33 7.91 1.69
C MET A 96 9.81 8.19 1.97
N GLY A 97 10.47 9.02 1.15
CA GLY A 97 11.85 9.51 1.35
C GLY A 97 12.14 10.26 2.67
N LYS A 98 11.38 10.01 3.74
CA LYS A 98 11.67 10.32 5.14
C LYS A 98 11.51 9.06 6.02
N LEU A 99 12.42 8.11 5.82
CA LEU A 99 12.72 6.88 6.60
C LEU A 99 11.57 5.91 7.01
N PRO A 100 11.84 4.58 6.99
CA PRO A 100 10.95 3.60 7.60
C PRO A 100 11.01 3.71 9.14
N PRO A 101 9.88 3.63 9.87
CA PRO A 101 9.94 3.35 11.30
C PRO A 101 10.48 1.93 11.49
N LYS A 102 11.44 1.82 12.41
CA LYS A 102 12.20 0.64 12.80
C LYS A 102 11.34 -0.60 13.04
#